data_AF-A0A1C5ICW3-F1
#
_entry.id   AF-A0A1C5ICW3-F1
#
_cell.length_a   1.000
_cell.length_b   1.000
_cell.length_c   1.000
_cell.angle_alpha   90.00
_cell.angle_beta   90.00
_cell.angle_gamma   90.00
#
_symmetry.space_group_name_H-M   'P 1'
#
loop_
_entity.id
_entity.type
_entity.pdbx_description
1 polymer ?
#
loop_
_entity_poly.entity_id
_entity_poly.type
_entity_poly.pdbx_seq_one_letter_code
_entity_poly.pdbx_strand_id
1 'polypeptide(L)'
;MRLPRSGAGWTIAVFGVLALLLGALGLLWPEVQLRMLGFEVPDRRAAGDYTGTFLTASSMASFNMGVYYLLAVATEWRAFYRFTVVFRLVTCTVFTLTVLADVAPGQFLGVALWEGLGAVATALGLRWDARRAGRDRPATTGVVDGPAAVVTVDGPESVTNPQVTDAAAGPAAAGPGSAAGTDR
;
A
#
# COMPACT_ATOMS: atom_id res chain seq x y z
N MET A 1 -17.45 -6.57 11.78
CA MET A 1 -16.66 -6.57 10.53
C MET A 1 -17.10 -7.75 9.69
N ARG A 2 -17.26 -7.60 8.36
CA ARG A 2 -17.59 -8.73 7.48
C ARG A 2 -16.36 -9.63 7.35
N LEU A 3 -16.52 -10.94 7.56
CA LEU A 3 -15.43 -11.91 7.43
C LEU A 3 -14.92 -11.98 5.97
N PRO A 4 -13.61 -12.19 5.74
CA PRO A 4 -13.05 -12.31 4.39
C PRO A 4 -13.72 -13.46 3.64
N ARG A 5 -14.13 -13.23 2.40
CA ARG A 5 -14.83 -14.22 1.57
C ARG A 5 -13.88 -15.04 0.69
N SER A 6 -12.63 -14.59 0.57
CA SER A 6 -11.63 -15.14 -0.34
C SER A 6 -10.38 -15.66 0.41
N GLY A 7 -9.66 -16.61 -0.18
CA GLY A 7 -8.44 -17.14 0.42
C GLY A 7 -7.36 -16.08 0.55
N ALA A 8 -7.24 -15.19 -0.44
CA ALA A 8 -6.35 -14.02 -0.37
C ALA A 8 -6.80 -12.98 0.67
N GLY A 9 -8.11 -12.80 0.87
CA GLY A 9 -8.64 -11.90 1.88
C GLY A 9 -8.21 -12.32 3.30
N TRP A 10 -8.15 -13.61 3.59
CA TRP A 10 -7.69 -14.12 4.88
C TRP A 10 -6.20 -13.86 5.14
N THR A 11 -5.34 -14.04 4.13
CA THR A 11 -3.89 -13.75 4.31
C THR A 11 -3.68 -12.27 4.59
N ILE A 12 -4.34 -11.38 3.85
CA ILE A 12 -4.25 -9.93 4.05
C ILE A 12 -4.86 -9.52 5.39
N ALA A 13 -5.95 -10.16 5.84
CA ALA A 13 -6.55 -9.88 7.14
C ALA A 13 -5.58 -10.19 8.29
N VAL A 14 -4.93 -11.35 8.27
CA VAL A 14 -3.92 -11.72 9.28
C VAL A 14 -2.79 -10.71 9.29
N PHE A 15 -2.27 -10.32 8.13
CA PHE A 15 -1.24 -9.29 8.05
C PHE A 15 -1.70 -7.93 8.56
N GLY A 16 -2.92 -7.52 8.22
CA GLY A 16 -3.49 -6.26 8.67
C GLY A 16 -3.64 -6.21 10.19
N VAL A 17 -4.17 -7.28 10.79
CA VAL A 17 -4.28 -7.39 12.25
C VAL A 17 -2.90 -7.36 12.91
N LEU A 18 -1.95 -8.16 12.42
CA LEU A 18 -0.59 -8.18 12.99
C LEU A 18 0.09 -6.82 12.90
N ALA A 19 0.02 -6.15 11.74
CA ALA A 19 0.60 -4.82 11.54
C ALA A 19 -0.04 -3.76 12.44
N LEU A 20 -1.35 -3.84 12.65
CA LEU A 20 -2.09 -2.94 13.54
C LEU A 20 -1.71 -3.19 15.01
N LEU A 21 -1.64 -4.45 15.45
CA LEU A 21 -1.28 -4.81 16.82
C LEU A 21 0.17 -4.46 17.13
N LEU A 22 1.11 -4.77 16.23
CA LEU A 22 2.53 -4.41 16.41
C LEU A 22 2.71 -2.88 16.35
N GLY A 23 2.01 -2.19 15.46
CA GLY A 23 2.04 -0.72 15.40
C GLY A 23 1.48 -0.09 16.68
N ALA A 24 0.38 -0.61 17.21
CA ALA A 24 -0.17 -0.16 18.48
C ALA A 24 0.79 -0.45 19.64
N LEU A 25 1.37 -1.66 19.70
CA LEU A 25 2.37 -2.02 20.71
C LEU A 25 3.53 -1.02 20.74
N GLY A 26 4.05 -0.61 19.59
CA GLY A 26 5.17 0.34 19.53
C GLY A 26 4.80 1.77 19.86
N LEU A 27 3.54 2.15 19.68
CA LEU A 27 3.02 3.47 20.09
C LEU A 27 2.73 3.54 21.59
N LEU A 28 2.20 2.46 22.18
CA LEU A 28 1.86 2.42 23.60
C LEU A 28 3.05 2.05 24.49
N TRP A 29 3.91 1.13 24.05
CA TRP A 29 5.04 0.57 24.81
C TRP A 29 6.30 0.44 23.94
N PRO A 30 6.88 1.56 23.47
CA PRO A 30 8.04 1.56 22.59
C PRO A 30 9.25 0.78 23.16
N GLU A 31 9.47 0.83 24.47
CA GLU A 31 10.57 0.11 25.14
C GLU A 31 10.42 -1.41 25.04
N VAL A 32 9.19 -1.92 25.14
CA VAL A 32 8.91 -3.35 24.98
C VAL A 32 9.27 -3.79 23.57
N GLN A 33 8.90 -2.99 22.57
CA GLN A 33 9.19 -3.32 21.18
C GLN A 33 10.68 -3.23 20.85
N LEU A 34 11.41 -2.26 21.40
CA LEU A 34 12.87 -2.19 21.28
C LEU A 34 13.54 -3.46 21.83
N ARG A 35 13.13 -3.90 23.02
CA ARG A 35 13.67 -5.13 23.64
C ARG A 35 13.35 -6.37 22.82
N MET A 36 12.14 -6.47 22.25
CA MET A 36 11.77 -7.58 21.36
C MET A 36 12.63 -7.62 20.09
N LEU A 37 13.03 -6.45 19.59
CA LEU A 37 13.93 -6.30 18.44
C LEU A 37 15.42 -6.51 18.82
N GLY A 38 15.72 -6.73 20.10
CA GLY A 38 17.08 -6.93 20.60
C GLY A 38 17.87 -5.63 20.86
N PHE A 39 17.20 -4.48 20.85
CA PHE A 39 17.82 -3.21 21.21
C PHE A 39 17.87 -3.03 22.73
N GLU A 40 18.98 -2.48 23.19
CA GLU A 40 19.13 -2.04 24.57
C GLU A 40 18.33 -0.75 24.79
N VAL A 41 17.65 -0.65 25.94
CA VAL A 41 16.86 0.51 26.32
C VAL A 41 17.58 1.24 27.45
N PRO A 42 18.40 2.27 27.14
CA PRO A 42 19.17 2.97 28.16
C PRO A 42 18.26 3.88 29.02
N ASP A 43 18.59 3.99 30.31
CA ASP A 43 17.87 4.85 31.26
C ASP A 43 17.97 6.35 30.90
N ARG A 44 19.06 6.75 30.23
CA ARG A 44 19.21 8.06 29.60
C ARG A 44 19.73 7.91 28.18
N ARG A 45 19.01 8.50 27.23
CA ARG A 45 19.45 8.61 25.83
C ARG A 45 20.42 9.78 25.66
N ALA A 46 21.48 9.57 24.89
CA ALA A 46 22.43 10.62 24.55
C ALA A 46 21.77 11.66 23.62
N ALA A 47 22.31 12.88 23.60
CA ALA A 47 21.91 13.86 22.61
C ALA A 47 22.20 13.33 21.20
N GLY A 48 21.19 13.24 20.35
CA GLY A 48 21.28 12.67 19.00
C GLY A 48 20.81 11.22 18.87
N ASP A 49 20.43 10.55 19.95
CA ASP A 49 19.77 9.25 19.87
C ASP A 49 18.29 9.41 19.50
N TYR A 50 18.00 9.24 18.21
CA TYR A 50 16.66 9.32 17.64
C TYR A 50 15.96 7.95 17.53
N THR A 51 16.51 6.89 18.12
CA THR A 51 15.96 5.53 18.01
C THR A 51 14.50 5.47 18.43
N GLY A 52 14.14 6.14 19.53
CA GLY A 52 12.76 6.23 19.99
C GLY A 52 11.85 6.96 18.99
N THR A 53 12.30 8.08 18.43
CA THR A 53 11.53 8.84 17.43
C THR A 53 11.33 8.03 16.15
N PHE A 54 12.38 7.37 15.66
CA PHE A 54 12.30 6.47 14.51
C PHE A 54 11.36 5.29 14.77
N LEU A 55 11.39 4.71 15.97
CA LEU A 55 10.49 3.63 16.34
C LEU A 55 9.04 4.10 16.38
N THR A 56 8.75 5.25 17.00
CA THR A 56 7.38 5.81 17.03
C THR A 56 6.87 6.07 15.62
N ALA A 57 7.68 6.68 14.75
CA ALA A 57 7.32 6.91 13.36
C ALA A 57 7.06 5.60 12.60
N SER A 58 7.94 4.60 12.78
CA SER A 58 7.81 3.28 12.17
C SER A 58 6.56 2.53 12.67
N SER A 59 6.25 2.67 13.96
CA SER A 59 5.08 2.06 14.61
C SER A 59 3.79 2.68 14.09
N MET A 60 3.75 4.00 13.92
CA MET A 60 2.62 4.70 13.31
C MET A 60 2.40 4.27 11.85
N ALA A 61 3.49 4.13 11.09
CA ALA A 61 3.42 3.62 9.72
C ALA A 61 2.86 2.18 9.66
N SER A 62 3.31 1.29 10.54
CA SER A 62 2.78 -0.07 10.67
C SER A 62 1.30 -0.08 11.03
N PHE A 63 0.89 0.76 11.99
CA PHE A 63 -0.50 0.89 12.41
C PHE A 63 -1.39 1.32 11.23
N ASN A 64 -0.97 2.37 10.50
CA ASN A 64 -1.69 2.86 9.32
C ASN A 64 -1.81 1.78 8.23
N MET A 65 -0.74 1.04 7.95
CA MET A 65 -0.78 -0.07 7.01
C MET A 65 -1.73 -1.18 7.44
N GLY A 66 -1.79 -1.48 8.75
CA GLY A 66 -2.76 -2.41 9.31
C GLY A 66 -4.20 -1.99 9.02
N VAL A 67 -4.54 -0.72 9.22
CA VAL A 67 -5.87 -0.16 8.91
C VAL A 67 -6.18 -0.28 7.42
N TYR A 68 -5.24 0.08 6.54
CA TYR A 68 -5.44 -0.02 5.09
C TYR A 68 -5.67 -1.47 4.63
N TYR A 69 -4.94 -2.43 5.21
CA TYR A 69 -5.12 -3.86 4.92
C TYR A 69 -6.51 -4.34 5.35
N LEU A 70 -6.97 -3.97 6.55
CA LEU A 70 -8.30 -4.34 7.03
C LEU A 70 -9.42 -3.69 6.22
N LEU A 71 -9.25 -2.44 5.80
CA LEU A 71 -10.21 -1.76 4.92
C LEU A 71 -10.27 -2.45 3.54
N ALA A 72 -9.12 -2.81 2.97
CA ALA A 72 -9.05 -3.55 1.71
C ALA A 72 -9.69 -4.94 1.82
N VAL A 73 -9.60 -5.59 2.99
CA VAL A 73 -10.32 -6.83 3.30
C VAL A 73 -11.83 -6.60 3.37
N ALA A 74 -12.27 -5.59 4.10
CA ALA A 74 -13.69 -5.27 4.26
C ALA A 74 -14.38 -4.93 2.92
N THR A 75 -13.63 -4.37 1.97
CA THR A 75 -14.11 -3.97 0.64
C THR A 75 -13.78 -4.99 -0.46
N GLU A 76 -13.12 -6.12 -0.15
CA GLU A 76 -12.62 -7.11 -1.11
C GLU A 76 -11.84 -6.46 -2.29
N TRP A 77 -10.99 -5.47 -2.00
CA TRP A 77 -10.26 -4.73 -3.02
C TRP A 77 -9.11 -5.57 -3.61
N ARG A 78 -9.42 -6.41 -4.61
CA ARG A 78 -8.47 -7.41 -5.15
C ARG A 78 -7.24 -6.81 -5.84
N ALA A 79 -7.35 -5.59 -6.38
CA ALA A 79 -6.20 -4.89 -6.97
C ALA A 79 -5.15 -4.56 -5.88
N PHE A 80 -5.61 -4.18 -4.70
CA PHE A 80 -4.75 -3.93 -3.54
C PHE A 80 -4.03 -5.19 -3.08
N TYR A 81 -4.68 -6.36 -3.11
CA TYR A 81 -4.03 -7.64 -2.77
C TYR A 81 -2.89 -7.97 -3.73
N ARG A 82 -3.08 -7.73 -5.04
CA ARG A 82 -2.02 -7.93 -6.05
C ARG A 82 -0.86 -6.97 -5.81
N PHE A 83 -1.16 -5.72 -5.52
CA PHE A 83 -0.14 -4.71 -5.20
C PHE A 83 0.68 -5.11 -3.95
N THR A 84 0.00 -5.65 -2.94
CA THR A 84 0.65 -6.13 -1.71
C THR A 84 1.66 -7.24 -1.99
N VAL A 85 1.37 -8.16 -2.92
CA VAL A 85 2.34 -9.19 -3.33
C VAL A 85 3.62 -8.55 -3.87
N VAL A 86 3.51 -7.55 -4.76
CA VAL A 86 4.67 -6.87 -5.34
C VAL A 86 5.48 -6.17 -4.25
N PHE A 87 4.84 -5.39 -3.38
CA PHE A 87 5.52 -4.66 -2.32
C PHE A 87 6.22 -5.58 -1.31
N ARG A 88 5.61 -6.72 -1.00
CA ARG A 88 6.23 -7.74 -0.14
C ARG A 88 7.46 -8.37 -0.77
N LEU A 89 7.44 -8.63 -2.08
CA LEU A 89 8.63 -9.11 -2.81
C LEU A 89 9.73 -8.04 -2.85
N VAL A 90 9.37 -6.76 -3.02
CA VAL A 90 10.33 -5.65 -2.92
C VAL A 90 10.96 -5.62 -1.52
N THR A 91 10.14 -5.71 -0.48
CA THR A 91 10.62 -5.70 0.93
C THR A 91 11.55 -6.89 1.22
N CYS A 92 11.17 -8.09 0.79
CA CYS A 92 12.02 -9.28 0.85
C CYS A 92 13.36 -9.06 0.15
N THR A 93 13.34 -8.49 -1.06
CA THR A 93 14.55 -8.20 -1.84
C THR A 93 15.44 -7.19 -1.12
N VAL A 94 14.88 -6.07 -0.66
CA VAL A 94 15.64 -5.03 0.05
C VAL A 94 16.29 -5.59 1.30
N PHE A 95 15.55 -6.30 2.16
CA PHE A 95 16.14 -6.89 3.37
C PHE A 95 17.21 -7.93 3.08
N THR A 96 17.02 -8.75 2.05
CA THR A 96 18.05 -9.70 1.61
C THR A 96 19.31 -8.97 1.16
N LEU A 97 19.17 -7.95 0.30
CA LEU A 97 20.30 -7.18 -0.20
C LEU A 97 21.03 -6.40 0.90
N THR A 98 20.32 -5.82 1.86
CA THR A 98 20.95 -5.10 2.98
C THR A 98 21.76 -6.02 3.89
N VAL A 99 21.34 -7.29 4.05
CA VAL A 99 22.13 -8.28 4.78
C VAL A 99 23.34 -8.71 3.95
N LEU A 100 23.16 -9.00 2.67
CA LEU A 100 24.26 -9.40 1.77
C LEU A 100 25.31 -8.30 1.59
N ALA A 101 24.93 -7.04 1.80
CA ALA A 101 25.82 -5.88 1.77
C ALA A 101 26.43 -5.53 3.14
N ASP A 102 26.23 -6.35 4.17
CA ASP A 102 26.69 -6.13 5.55
C ASP A 102 26.20 -4.81 6.19
N VAL A 103 25.11 -4.24 5.67
CA VAL A 103 24.47 -3.02 6.22
C VAL A 103 23.52 -3.38 7.37
N ALA A 104 22.88 -4.55 7.29
CA ALA A 104 21.90 -5.02 8.26
C ALA A 104 22.31 -6.35 8.92
N PRO A 105 21.92 -6.58 10.20
CA PRO A 105 22.15 -7.85 10.87
C PRO A 105 21.50 -9.05 10.18
N GLY A 106 22.13 -10.23 10.23
CA GLY A 106 21.64 -11.45 9.56
C GLY A 106 20.23 -11.88 9.95
N GLN A 107 19.72 -11.45 11.11
CA GLN A 107 18.35 -11.67 11.57
C GLN A 107 17.31 -11.09 10.60
N PHE A 108 17.66 -10.07 9.81
CA PHE A 108 16.79 -9.50 8.78
C PHE A 108 16.51 -10.48 7.63
N LEU A 109 17.30 -11.54 7.44
CA LEU A 109 16.94 -12.62 6.51
C LEU A 109 15.69 -13.37 6.95
N GLY A 110 15.46 -13.50 8.26
CA GLY A 110 14.23 -14.08 8.79
C GLY A 110 13.01 -13.24 8.41
N VAL A 111 13.14 -11.91 8.50
CA VAL A 111 12.11 -10.96 8.07
C VAL A 111 11.91 -11.02 6.56
N ALA A 112 12.99 -11.06 5.78
CA ALA A 112 12.93 -11.20 4.32
C ALA A 112 12.18 -12.48 3.90
N LEU A 113 12.53 -13.61 4.51
CA LEU A 113 11.88 -14.90 4.26
C LEU A 113 10.39 -14.84 4.62
N TRP A 114 10.05 -14.25 5.76
CA TRP A 114 8.66 -14.06 6.19
C TRP A 114 7.85 -13.25 5.18
N GLU A 115 8.41 -12.14 4.69
CA GLU A 115 7.78 -11.30 3.69
C GLU A 115 7.60 -12.05 2.35
N GLY A 116 8.61 -12.80 1.93
CA GLY A 116 8.54 -13.67 0.75
C GLY A 116 7.47 -14.76 0.86
N LEU A 117 7.42 -15.47 1.98
CA LEU A 117 6.39 -16.49 2.25
C LEU A 117 4.99 -15.89 2.27
N GLY A 118 4.81 -14.71 2.87
CA GLY A 118 3.56 -13.97 2.86
C GLY A 118 3.11 -13.55 1.45
N ALA A 119 4.05 -13.12 0.61
CA ALA A 119 3.80 -12.80 -0.80
C ALA A 119 3.33 -14.03 -1.57
N VAL A 120 4.01 -15.17 -1.40
CA VAL A 120 3.66 -16.45 -2.03
C VAL A 120 2.28 -16.91 -1.57
N ALA A 121 1.99 -16.90 -0.27
CA ALA A 121 0.69 -17.29 0.26
C ALA A 121 -0.46 -16.45 -0.34
N THR A 122 -0.27 -15.13 -0.42
CA THR A 122 -1.28 -14.22 -1.00
C THR A 122 -1.44 -14.44 -2.51
N ALA A 123 -0.34 -14.64 -3.24
CA ALA A 123 -0.37 -14.93 -4.68
C ALA A 123 -1.07 -16.26 -4.99
N LEU A 124 -0.82 -17.29 -4.18
CA LEU A 124 -1.50 -18.58 -4.27
C LEU A 124 -2.99 -18.45 -3.96
N GLY A 125 -3.37 -17.69 -2.93
CA GLY A 125 -4.76 -17.36 -2.63
C GLY A 125 -5.48 -16.73 -3.83
N LEU A 126 -4.88 -15.69 -4.41
CA LEU A 126 -5.41 -15.01 -5.60
C LEU A 126 -5.56 -15.96 -6.80
N ARG A 127 -4.56 -16.82 -7.03
CA ARG A 127 -4.59 -17.80 -8.13
C ARG A 127 -5.67 -18.85 -7.91
N TRP A 128 -5.90 -19.29 -6.68
CA TRP A 128 -6.97 -20.24 -6.37
C TRP A 128 -8.35 -19.60 -6.56
N ASP A 129 -8.55 -18.38 -6.05
CA ASP A 129 -9.81 -17.67 -6.18
C ASP A 129 -10.15 -17.39 -7.66
N ALA A 130 -9.16 -17.06 -8.50
CA ALA A 130 -9.35 -16.88 -9.94
C ALA A 130 -9.76 -18.19 -10.65
N ARG A 131 -9.16 -19.33 -10.25
CA ARG A 131 -9.50 -20.65 -10.80
C ARG A 131 -10.90 -21.11 -10.43
N ARG A 132 -11.40 -20.77 -9.23
CA ARG A 132 -12.78 -21.08 -8.82
C ARG A 132 -13.79 -20.25 -9.60
N ALA A 133 -13.56 -18.94 -9.75
CA ALA A 133 -14.43 -18.07 -10.55
C ALA A 133 -14.53 -18.48 -12.03
N GLY A 134 -13.49 -19.12 -12.59
CA GLY A 134 -13.52 -19.66 -13.95
C GLY A 134 -14.30 -20.98 -14.10
N ARG A 135 -14.46 -21.76 -13.02
CA ARG A 135 -15.23 -23.02 -13.05
C ARG A 135 -16.73 -22.81 -12.89
N ASP A 136 -17.11 -21.77 -12.14
CA ASP A 136 -18.52 -21.43 -11.90
C ASP A 136 -19.13 -20.57 -13.02
N ARG A 137 -18.35 -20.23 -14.06
CA ARG A 137 -18.85 -19.51 -15.23
C ARG A 137 -19.62 -20.52 -16.10
N PRO A 138 -20.95 -20.41 -16.23
CA PRO A 138 -21.71 -21.31 -17.09
C PRO A 138 -21.14 -21.21 -18.51
N ALA A 139 -20.93 -22.34 -19.16
CA ALA A 139 -20.64 -22.35 -20.59
C ALA A 139 -21.80 -21.63 -21.30
N THR A 140 -21.55 -20.39 -21.74
CA THR A 140 -22.48 -19.68 -22.63
C THR A 140 -22.43 -20.39 -23.97
N THR A 141 -23.11 -21.53 -24.05
CA THR A 141 -23.47 -22.20 -25.30
C THR A 141 -24.63 -21.39 -25.87
N GLY A 142 -24.30 -20.27 -26.50
CA GLY A 142 -25.24 -19.40 -27.21
C GLY A 142 -24.91 -19.41 -28.68
N VAL A 143 -25.30 -20.49 -29.36
CA VAL A 143 -25.54 -20.48 -30.80
C VAL A 143 -26.77 -19.60 -31.05
N VAL A 144 -26.61 -18.50 -31.79
CA VAL A 144 -27.65 -17.98 -32.68
C VAL A 144 -26.95 -17.39 -33.91
N ASP A 145 -26.94 -18.17 -34.99
CA ASP A 145 -26.85 -17.64 -36.36
C ASP A 145 -28.11 -16.83 -36.65
N GLY A 146 -27.96 -15.58 -37.09
CA GLY A 146 -29.05 -14.73 -37.58
C GLY A 146 -28.51 -13.38 -38.09
N PRO A 147 -28.88 -12.94 -39.31
CA PRO A 147 -28.14 -11.90 -40.02
C PRO A 147 -28.39 -10.49 -39.46
N ALA A 148 -27.38 -9.64 -39.68
CA ALA A 148 -27.29 -8.25 -39.28
C ALA A 148 -28.57 -7.43 -39.50
N ALA A 149 -29.16 -6.93 -38.41
CA ALA A 149 -30.00 -5.75 -38.44
C ALA A 149 -29.08 -4.53 -38.28
N VAL A 150 -28.73 -3.92 -39.41
CA VAL A 150 -28.12 -2.59 -39.46
C VAL A 150 -29.15 -1.59 -38.94
N VAL A 151 -28.92 -1.05 -37.74
CA VAL A 151 -29.66 0.12 -37.26
C VAL A 151 -28.95 1.35 -37.82
N THR A 152 -29.46 1.86 -38.94
CA THR A 152 -29.17 3.21 -39.43
C THR A 152 -29.88 4.21 -38.53
N VAL A 153 -29.11 5.00 -37.78
CA VAL A 153 -29.58 6.22 -37.13
C VAL A 153 -29.22 7.38 -38.05
N ASP A 154 -30.24 7.95 -38.70
CA ASP A 154 -30.14 9.16 -39.53
C ASP A 154 -30.27 10.43 -38.66
N GLY A 155 -29.33 11.35 -38.83
CA GLY A 155 -29.59 12.79 -38.80
C GLY A 155 -29.49 13.55 -37.46
N PRO A 156 -29.20 14.86 -37.50
CA PRO A 156 -28.30 15.50 -36.55
C PRO A 156 -29.01 16.48 -35.60
N GLU A 157 -28.75 16.38 -34.30
CA GLU A 157 -28.98 17.49 -33.38
C GLU A 157 -27.65 17.93 -32.77
N SER A 158 -27.18 19.05 -33.33
CA SER A 158 -26.19 19.95 -32.77
C SER A 158 -26.58 20.34 -31.35
N VAL A 159 -25.86 19.82 -30.35
CA VAL A 159 -25.84 20.41 -29.01
C VAL A 159 -24.50 21.09 -28.82
N THR A 160 -24.59 22.42 -28.88
CA THR A 160 -23.56 23.42 -28.66
C THR A 160 -22.91 23.24 -27.29
N ASN A 161 -21.60 23.05 -27.29
CA ASN A 161 -20.76 23.10 -26.10
C ASN A 161 -20.52 24.59 -25.75
N PRO A 162 -20.82 25.08 -24.54
CA PRO A 162 -20.45 26.44 -24.16
C PRO A 162 -18.92 26.52 -23.99
N GLN A 163 -18.27 27.21 -24.93
CA GLN A 163 -16.92 27.73 -24.75
C GLN A 163 -16.95 28.77 -23.63
N VAL A 164 -16.25 28.50 -22.53
CA VAL A 164 -15.76 29.55 -21.63
C VAL A 164 -14.48 30.09 -22.26
N THR A 165 -14.58 31.32 -22.73
CA THR A 165 -13.49 32.16 -23.20
C THR A 165 -12.68 32.65 -22.01
N ASP A 166 -11.39 32.28 -21.92
CA ASP A 166 -10.42 33.07 -21.16
C ASP A 166 -9.48 33.78 -22.14
N ALA A 167 -9.66 35.09 -22.17
CA ALA A 167 -8.86 36.02 -22.95
C ALA A 167 -7.47 36.24 -22.31
N ALA A 168 -6.55 36.61 -23.18
CA ALA A 168 -5.12 36.75 -23.01
C ALA A 168 -4.60 37.70 -21.89
N ALA A 169 -3.46 37.28 -21.33
CA ALA A 169 -2.21 38.04 -21.15
C ALA A 169 -2.09 39.23 -20.17
N GLY A 170 -1.41 38.96 -19.04
CA GLY A 170 -0.22 39.70 -18.53
C GLY A 170 -0.45 40.90 -17.58
N PRO A 171 0.59 41.41 -16.86
CA PRO A 171 1.97 40.95 -16.74
C PRO A 171 2.47 40.75 -15.29
N ALA A 172 3.73 40.30 -15.19
CA ALA A 172 4.53 40.11 -14.00
C ALA A 172 4.70 41.37 -13.12
N ALA A 173 4.73 41.17 -11.80
CA ALA A 173 5.27 42.14 -10.85
C ALA A 173 6.25 41.42 -9.91
N ALA A 174 7.50 41.85 -10.00
CA ALA A 174 8.64 41.41 -9.21
C ALA A 174 8.48 41.81 -7.73
N GLY A 175 8.87 40.92 -6.83
CA GLY A 175 9.00 41.23 -5.41
C GLY A 175 10.27 42.03 -5.11
N PRO A 176 10.26 42.93 -4.12
CA PRO A 176 11.49 43.56 -3.65
C PRO A 176 12.09 42.79 -2.46
N GLY A 177 13.37 42.46 -2.60
CA GLY A 177 14.40 43.12 -1.80
C GLY A 177 14.61 42.66 -0.35
N SER A 178 15.56 41.74 -0.20
CA SER A 178 16.70 41.81 0.72
C SER A 178 16.72 42.96 1.74
N ALA A 179 16.74 42.62 3.03
CA ALA A 179 17.22 43.49 4.08
C ALA A 179 18.34 42.75 4.84
N ALA A 180 19.58 43.10 4.50
CA ALA A 180 20.77 42.84 5.28
C ALA A 180 21.14 44.11 6.07
N GLY A 181 21.38 43.94 7.37
CA GLY A 181 22.32 44.73 8.16
C GLY A 181 21.80 45.97 8.89
N THR A 182 21.91 45.96 10.22
CA THR A 182 22.60 47.02 10.97
C THR A 182 23.12 46.47 12.30
N ASP A 183 24.42 46.68 12.53
CA ASP A 183 25.11 46.64 13.82
C ASP A 183 24.50 47.61 14.84
N ARG A 184 24.46 47.19 16.11
CA ARG A 184 24.93 47.94 17.29
C ARG A 184 24.91 47.07 18.54
#